data_AF-A0A357C1F8-F1
#
_entry.id   AF-A0A357C1F8-F1
#
_cell.length_a   1.000
_cell.length_b   1.000
_cell.length_c   1.000
_cell.angle_alpha   90.00
_cell.angle_beta   90.00
_cell.angle_gamma   90.00
#
_symmetry.space_group_name_H-M   'P 1'
#
loop_
_entity.id
_entity.type
_entity.pdbx_description
1 polymer ?
#
loop_
_entity_poly.entity_id
_entity_poly.type
_entity_poly.pdbx_seq_one_letter_code
_entity_poly.pdbx_strand_id
1 'polypeptide(L)'
;MAENNINFTQDSVRGQFTLLAVFLWVGFPISIFSSFFPILGLISGPLLITSSVFWFILLYRNWAVLQGNGARTTPGKAVGFGFIPFYCFYWWYVACVGLAVDNNRYMDAAGIGRARMSYGLAMTDYILSLLCCTIGLIPVVGNIVLIPAMIVSFIFAIQQKNCVLAILEHNSQRSLK
;
A
#
# COMPACT_ATOMS: atom_id res chain seq x y z
N MET A 1 26.91 -4.73 6.65
CA MET A 1 25.76 -5.23 7.42
C MET A 1 25.13 -4.04 8.13
N ALA A 2 24.14 -3.40 7.51
CA ALA A 2 23.32 -2.44 8.24
C ALA A 2 22.26 -3.26 8.96
N GLU A 3 22.43 -3.43 10.25
CA GLU A 3 21.43 -4.00 11.15
C GLU A 3 20.20 -3.09 11.09
N ASN A 4 19.27 -3.46 10.23
CA ASN A 4 18.03 -2.74 10.05
C ASN A 4 17.19 -3.06 11.29
N ASN A 5 17.20 -2.17 12.28
CA ASN A 5 16.38 -2.27 13.48
C ASN A 5 14.90 -2.17 13.08
N ILE A 6 14.34 -3.30 12.63
CA ILE A 6 12.94 -3.43 12.30
C ILE A 6 12.17 -3.46 13.62
N ASN A 7 11.75 -2.28 14.09
CA ASN A 7 11.08 -2.09 15.38
C ASN A 7 9.60 -2.52 15.40
N PHE A 8 9.14 -3.35 14.46
CA PHE A 8 7.73 -3.74 14.36
C PHE A 8 7.56 -5.26 14.26
N THR A 9 6.56 -5.76 15.00
CA THR A 9 6.24 -7.18 15.12
C THR A 9 5.23 -7.64 14.07
N GLN A 10 5.15 -8.94 13.83
CA GLN A 10 4.15 -9.54 12.93
C GLN A 10 2.72 -9.21 13.37
N ASP A 11 2.44 -9.22 14.68
CA ASP A 11 1.13 -8.88 15.23
C ASP A 11 0.75 -7.42 14.96
N SER A 12 1.72 -6.51 15.07
CA SER A 12 1.52 -5.10 14.72
C SER A 12 1.15 -4.93 13.25
N VAL A 13 1.80 -5.67 12.34
CA VAL A 13 1.48 -5.62 10.89
C VAL A 13 0.08 -6.16 10.62
N ARG A 14 -0.30 -7.28 11.27
CA ARG A 14 -1.63 -7.88 11.13
C ARG A 14 -2.72 -6.93 11.65
N GLY A 15 -2.55 -6.37 12.85
CA GLY A 15 -3.53 -5.47 13.46
C GLY A 15 -3.77 -4.21 12.63
N GLN A 16 -2.69 -3.57 12.16
CA GLN A 16 -2.81 -2.39 11.29
C GLN A 16 -3.48 -2.70 9.96
N PHE A 17 -3.19 -3.86 9.36
CA PHE A 17 -3.87 -4.27 8.13
C PHE A 17 -5.37 -4.51 8.35
N THR A 18 -5.75 -5.12 9.48
CA THR A 18 -7.17 -5.30 9.83
C THR A 18 -7.87 -3.95 9.98
N LEU A 19 -7.25 -2.98 10.65
CA LEU A 19 -7.80 -1.63 10.76
C LEU A 19 -7.95 -0.97 9.37
N LEU A 20 -6.90 -1.02 8.55
CA LEU A 20 -6.95 -0.55 7.15
C LEU A 20 -8.14 -1.15 6.41
N ALA A 21 -8.30 -2.48 6.46
CA ALA A 21 -9.35 -3.20 5.77
C ALA A 21 -10.74 -2.80 6.27
N VAL A 22 -10.95 -2.72 7.59
CA VAL A 22 -12.24 -2.33 8.18
C VAL A 22 -12.60 -0.90 7.78
N PHE A 23 -11.67 0.06 7.96
CA PHE A 23 -11.93 1.46 7.60
C PHE A 23 -12.13 1.64 6.09
N LEU A 24 -11.46 0.85 5.25
CA LEU A 24 -11.66 0.87 3.81
C LEU A 24 -13.05 0.35 3.46
N TRP A 25 -13.40 -0.87 3.89
CA TRP A 25 -14.69 -1.50 3.56
C TRP A 25 -15.90 -0.81 4.17
N VAL A 26 -15.74 -0.04 5.25
CA VAL A 26 -16.81 0.81 5.81
C VAL A 26 -16.84 2.19 5.16
N GLY A 27 -15.69 2.83 4.96
CA GLY A 27 -15.62 4.19 4.43
C GLY A 27 -16.06 4.29 2.97
N PHE A 28 -15.75 3.29 2.16
CA PHE A 28 -16.01 3.31 0.72
C PHE A 28 -17.49 3.17 0.32
N PRO A 29 -18.28 2.25 0.92
CA PRO A 29 -19.71 2.24 0.68
C PRO A 29 -20.37 3.55 1.11
N ILE A 30 -20.00 4.09 2.27
CA ILE A 30 -20.55 5.36 2.78
C ILE A 30 -20.21 6.51 1.83
N SER A 31 -19.01 6.54 1.22
CA SER A 31 -18.65 7.57 0.25
C SER A 31 -19.48 7.50 -1.04
N ILE A 32 -19.79 6.30 -1.54
CA ILE A 32 -20.68 6.12 -2.69
C ILE A 32 -22.07 6.70 -2.38
N PHE A 33 -22.64 6.36 -1.21
CA PHE A 33 -23.94 6.88 -0.78
C PHE A 33 -23.93 8.38 -0.45
N SER A 34 -22.77 8.96 -0.14
CA SER A 34 -22.64 10.40 0.09
C SER A 34 -22.98 11.25 -1.13
N SER A 35 -22.87 10.68 -2.34
CA SER A 35 -23.31 11.33 -3.59
C SER A 35 -24.81 11.63 -3.59
N PHE A 36 -25.61 10.89 -2.81
CA PHE A 36 -27.05 11.08 -2.65
C PHE A 36 -27.40 11.80 -1.34
N PHE A 37 -26.61 11.59 -0.28
CA PHE A 37 -26.82 12.17 1.04
C PHE A 37 -25.54 12.89 1.52
N PRO A 38 -25.40 14.21 1.28
CA PRO A 38 -24.18 14.95 1.55
C PRO A 38 -23.65 14.84 3.00
N ILE A 39 -24.55 14.65 3.97
CA ILE A 39 -24.18 14.51 5.39
C ILE A 39 -23.33 13.26 5.67
N LEU A 40 -23.44 12.22 4.84
CA LEU A 40 -22.59 11.01 4.93
C LEU A 40 -21.15 11.29 4.48
N GLY A 41 -20.92 12.37 3.71
CA GLY A 41 -19.59 12.82 3.33
C GLY A 41 -18.72 13.20 4.53
N LEU A 42 -19.33 13.84 5.53
CA LEU A 42 -18.66 14.23 6.78
C LEU A 42 -18.19 13.02 7.62
N ILE A 43 -18.85 11.87 7.47
CA ILE A 43 -18.51 10.62 8.16
C ILE A 43 -17.50 9.81 7.35
N SER A 44 -17.68 9.71 6.04
CA SER A 44 -16.78 8.93 5.17
C SER A 44 -15.39 9.54 5.04
N GLY A 45 -15.26 10.87 5.02
CA GLY A 45 -13.98 11.56 4.92
C GLY A 45 -12.94 11.09 5.96
N PRO A 46 -13.22 11.21 7.27
CA PRO A 46 -12.32 10.74 8.33
C PRO A 46 -11.97 9.25 8.26
N LEU A 47 -12.92 8.40 7.85
CA LEU A 47 -12.69 6.95 7.71
C LEU A 47 -11.69 6.65 6.58
N LEU A 48 -11.86 7.30 5.43
CA LEU A 48 -10.96 7.14 4.28
C LEU A 48 -9.57 7.72 4.54
N ILE A 49 -9.49 8.85 5.26
CA ILE A 49 -8.21 9.42 5.73
C ILE A 49 -7.50 8.42 6.64
N THR A 50 -8.21 7.84 7.60
CA THR A 50 -7.65 6.85 8.53
C THR A 50 -7.12 5.63 7.78
N SER A 51 -7.89 5.09 6.84
CA SER A 51 -7.46 3.96 5.99
C SER A 51 -6.19 4.31 5.18
N SER A 52 -6.15 5.51 4.60
CA SER A 52 -5.01 6.00 3.83
C SER A 52 -3.74 6.07 4.68
N VAL A 53 -3.83 6.59 5.91
CA VAL A 53 -2.70 6.64 6.85
C VAL A 53 -2.17 5.24 7.16
N PHE A 54 -3.05 4.27 7.45
CA PHE A 54 -2.61 2.89 7.68
C PHE A 54 -1.95 2.27 6.44
N TRP A 55 -2.43 2.60 5.24
CA TRP A 55 -1.82 2.15 4.00
C TRP A 55 -0.42 2.75 3.81
N PHE A 56 -0.22 4.04 4.08
CA PHE A 56 1.11 4.67 4.08
C PHE A 56 2.07 4.02 5.08
N ILE A 57 1.58 3.64 6.27
CA ILE A 57 2.40 2.91 7.26
C ILE A 57 2.81 1.54 6.72
N LEU A 58 1.88 0.81 6.07
CA LEU A 58 2.20 -0.48 5.45
C LEU A 58 3.23 -0.31 4.32
N LEU A 59 3.08 0.72 3.49
CA LEU A 59 4.03 1.06 2.43
C LEU A 59 5.42 1.39 3.00
N TYR A 60 5.48 2.21 4.05
CA TYR A 60 6.71 2.53 4.76
C TYR A 60 7.41 1.25 5.26
N ARG A 61 6.65 0.34 5.90
CA ARG A 61 7.18 -0.92 6.44
C ARG A 61 7.74 -1.83 5.36
N ASN A 62 7.07 -1.92 4.20
CA ASN A 62 7.57 -2.67 3.05
C ASN A 62 8.94 -2.16 2.60
N TRP A 63 9.06 -0.85 2.39
CA TRP A 63 10.33 -0.24 2.00
C TRP A 63 11.40 -0.31 3.08
N ALA A 64 11.00 -0.23 4.36
CA ALA A 64 11.91 -0.36 5.48
C ALA A 64 12.55 -1.74 5.50
N VAL A 65 11.78 -2.82 5.34
CA VAL A 65 12.29 -4.20 5.36
C VAL A 65 13.29 -4.48 4.24
N LEU A 66 13.16 -3.81 3.09
CA LEU A 66 14.07 -3.96 1.96
C LEU A 66 15.40 -3.19 2.13
N GLN A 67 15.50 -2.28 3.11
CA GLN A 67 16.74 -1.54 3.34
C GLN A 67 17.88 -2.52 3.68
N GLY A 68 19.03 -2.32 3.01
CA GLY A 68 20.20 -3.20 3.13
C GLY A 68 20.32 -4.28 2.05
N ASN A 69 19.29 -4.49 1.22
CA ASN A 69 19.27 -5.52 0.18
C ASN A 69 19.08 -4.97 -1.24
N GLY A 70 19.66 -3.79 -1.53
CA GLY A 70 19.59 -3.17 -2.87
C GLY A 70 18.30 -2.42 -3.18
N ALA A 71 17.58 -1.95 -2.15
CA ALA A 71 16.39 -1.11 -2.31
C ALA A 71 16.70 0.16 -3.12
N ARG A 72 15.89 0.46 -4.13
CA ARG A 72 16.06 1.67 -4.98
C ARG A 72 15.75 2.99 -4.28
N THR A 73 14.99 2.95 -3.18
CA THR A 73 14.57 4.14 -2.44
C THR A 73 14.49 3.86 -0.94
N THR A 74 14.48 4.92 -0.14
CA THR A 74 14.28 4.86 1.30
C THR A 74 12.78 4.95 1.64
N PRO A 75 12.33 4.34 2.75
CA PRO A 75 10.90 4.33 3.12
C PRO A 75 10.33 5.74 3.32
N GLY A 76 11.13 6.66 3.87
CA GLY A 76 10.74 8.07 4.01
C GLY A 76 10.56 8.78 2.66
N LYS A 77 11.42 8.53 1.67
CA LYS A 77 11.28 9.11 0.33
C LYS A 77 10.07 8.54 -0.41
N ALA A 78 9.83 7.23 -0.28
CA ALA A 78 8.71 6.55 -0.93
C ALA A 78 7.35 7.13 -0.49
N VAL A 79 7.19 7.43 0.81
CA VAL A 79 5.96 8.04 1.34
C VAL A 79 5.96 9.56 1.16
N GLY A 80 7.04 10.24 1.56
CA GLY A 80 7.09 11.71 1.61
C GLY A 80 6.98 12.37 0.24
N PHE A 81 7.62 11.81 -0.79
CA PHE A 81 7.54 12.38 -2.14
C PHE A 81 6.21 12.10 -2.85
N GLY A 82 5.37 11.21 -2.31
CA GLY A 82 3.99 11.02 -2.75
C GLY A 82 3.08 12.22 -2.46
N PHE A 83 3.48 13.12 -1.56
CA PHE A 83 2.70 14.33 -1.22
C PHE A 83 3.08 15.57 -2.03
N ILE A 84 4.13 15.50 -2.85
CA ILE A 84 4.58 16.64 -3.66
C ILE A 84 3.66 16.75 -4.89
N PRO A 85 2.93 17.86 -5.09
CA PRO A 85 2.04 18.01 -6.23
C PRO A 85 2.77 17.79 -7.57
N PHE A 86 2.11 17.12 -8.52
CA PHE A 86 2.63 16.71 -9.84
C PHE A 86 3.78 15.71 -9.83
N TYR A 87 4.74 15.87 -8.92
CA TYR A 87 5.85 14.93 -8.74
C TYR A 87 5.39 13.61 -8.10
N CYS A 88 4.28 13.64 -7.37
CA CYS A 88 3.64 12.47 -6.77
C CYS A 88 3.34 11.37 -7.81
N PHE A 89 2.97 11.72 -9.05
CA PHE A 89 2.64 10.71 -10.08
C PHE A 89 3.84 9.84 -10.44
N TYR A 90 5.04 10.41 -10.50
CA TYR A 90 6.26 9.63 -10.71
C TYR A 90 6.57 8.78 -9.46
N TRP A 91 6.43 9.37 -8.26
CA TRP A 91 6.75 8.66 -7.02
C TRP A 91 5.80 7.54 -6.69
N TRP A 92 4.52 7.64 -7.06
CA TRP A 92 3.58 6.54 -6.92
C TRP A 92 3.97 5.32 -7.73
N TYR A 93 4.49 5.54 -8.95
CA TYR A 93 5.05 4.47 -9.75
C TYR A 93 6.27 3.83 -9.04
N VAL A 94 7.22 4.65 -8.59
CA VAL A 94 8.41 4.15 -7.89
C VAL A 94 8.05 3.41 -6.59
N ALA A 95 7.11 3.96 -5.81
CA ALA A 95 6.74 3.47 -4.50
C ALA A 95 5.88 2.20 -4.55
N CYS A 96 5.01 2.04 -5.55
CA CYS A 96 4.14 0.86 -5.68
C CYS A 96 4.70 -0.17 -6.68
N VAL A 97 4.95 0.24 -7.93
CA VAL A 97 5.43 -0.66 -8.99
C VAL A 97 6.88 -1.04 -8.76
N GLY A 98 7.72 -0.07 -8.39
CA GLY A 98 9.12 -0.33 -8.03
C GLY A 98 9.25 -1.25 -6.81
N LEU A 99 8.33 -1.14 -5.85
CA LEU A 99 8.29 -2.03 -4.69
C LEU A 99 8.03 -3.47 -5.10
N ALA A 100 7.07 -3.72 -5.99
CA ALA A 100 6.78 -5.09 -6.44
C ALA A 100 8.00 -5.77 -7.08
N VAL A 101 8.77 -5.03 -7.88
CA VAL A 101 9.99 -5.53 -8.52
C VAL A 101 11.09 -5.79 -7.50
N ASP A 102 11.38 -4.83 -6.63
CA ASP A 102 12.48 -4.95 -5.66
C ASP A 102 12.16 -6.01 -4.60
N ASN A 103 10.91 -6.10 -4.17
CA ASN A 103 10.47 -7.11 -3.23
C ASN A 103 10.59 -8.50 -3.83
N ASN A 104 10.14 -8.73 -5.07
CA ASN A 104 10.31 -10.04 -5.71
C ASN A 104 11.78 -10.41 -5.91
N ARG A 105 12.63 -9.45 -6.30
CA ARG A 105 14.09 -9.68 -6.40
C ARG A 105 14.69 -10.08 -5.06
N TYR A 106 14.29 -9.43 -3.98
CA TYR A 106 14.74 -9.79 -2.64
C TYR A 106 14.27 -11.19 -2.24
N MET A 107 12.99 -11.50 -2.47
CA MET A 107 12.43 -12.83 -2.18
C MET A 107 13.17 -13.93 -2.95
N ASP A 108 13.53 -13.67 -4.21
CA ASP A 108 14.29 -14.61 -5.04
C ASP A 108 15.71 -14.82 -4.50
N ALA A 109 16.39 -13.73 -4.10
CA ALA A 109 17.72 -13.79 -3.50
C ALA A 109 17.72 -14.48 -2.12
N ALA A 110 16.65 -14.32 -1.35
CA ALA A 110 16.49 -14.92 -0.02
C ALA A 110 15.88 -16.34 -0.04
N GLY A 111 15.43 -16.82 -1.21
CA GLY A 111 14.78 -18.14 -1.36
C GLY A 111 13.36 -18.22 -0.77
N ILE A 112 12.66 -17.09 -0.63
CA ILE A 112 11.31 -17.01 -0.05
C ILE A 112 10.26 -17.16 -1.17
N GLY A 113 9.79 -18.38 -1.41
CA GLY A 113 8.80 -18.67 -2.47
C GLY A 113 7.32 -18.46 -2.09
N ARG A 114 7.02 -18.12 -0.83
CA ARG A 114 5.64 -18.17 -0.27
C ARG A 114 4.77 -16.95 -0.58
N ALA A 115 5.38 -15.81 -0.87
CA ALA A 115 4.68 -14.55 -1.11
C ALA A 115 5.38 -13.73 -2.19
N ARG A 116 4.62 -13.24 -3.18
CA ARG A 116 5.12 -12.34 -4.23
C ARG A 116 4.10 -11.24 -4.54
N MET A 117 4.61 -10.11 -5.00
CA MET A 117 3.80 -9.01 -5.51
C MET A 117 3.69 -9.12 -7.03
N SER A 118 2.48 -9.02 -7.58
CA SER A 118 2.28 -9.02 -9.03
C SER A 118 2.61 -7.64 -9.61
N TYR A 119 3.50 -7.61 -10.60
CA TYR A 119 3.84 -6.39 -11.33
C TYR A 119 2.60 -5.81 -12.04
N GLY A 120 1.82 -6.66 -12.71
CA GLY A 120 0.61 -6.24 -13.43
C GLY A 120 -0.43 -5.64 -12.48
N LEU A 121 -0.57 -6.19 -11.27
CA LEU A 121 -1.47 -5.64 -10.26
C LEU A 121 -1.00 -4.27 -9.76
N ALA A 122 0.30 -4.13 -9.44
CA ALA A 122 0.87 -2.86 -9.01
C ALA A 122 0.77 -1.78 -10.09
N MET A 123 0.97 -2.15 -11.36
CA MET A 123 0.81 -1.24 -12.50
C MET A 123 -0.65 -0.82 -12.70
N THR A 124 -1.58 -1.77 -12.53
CA THR A 124 -3.02 -1.48 -12.64
C THR A 124 -3.47 -0.54 -11.51
N ASP A 125 -3.03 -0.79 -10.27
CA ASP A 125 -3.27 0.08 -9.11
C ASP A 125 -2.77 1.51 -9.36
N TYR A 126 -1.56 1.63 -9.92
CA TYR A 126 -0.98 2.90 -10.30
C TYR A 126 -1.82 3.64 -11.36
N ILE A 127 -2.19 2.97 -12.45
CA ILE A 127 -2.99 3.56 -13.53
C ILE A 127 -4.37 4.01 -13.00
N LEU A 128 -5.03 3.17 -12.19
CA LEU A 128 -6.34 3.49 -11.62
C LEU A 128 -6.27 4.69 -10.66
N SER A 129 -5.22 4.77 -9.85
CA SER A 129 -4.98 5.91 -8.96
C SER A 129 -4.75 7.21 -9.75
N LEU A 130 -3.99 7.14 -10.85
CA LEU A 130 -3.76 8.26 -11.74
C LEU A 130 -5.06 8.74 -12.41
N LEU A 131 -5.89 7.80 -12.90
CA LEU A 131 -7.19 8.11 -13.49
C LEU A 131 -8.15 8.73 -12.46
N CYS A 132 -8.16 8.21 -11.23
CA CYS A 132 -8.97 8.76 -10.14
C CYS A 132 -8.56 10.20 -9.79
N CYS A 133 -7.27 10.53 -9.82
CA CYS A 133 -6.77 11.86 -9.51
C CYS A 133 -7.02 12.88 -10.64
N THR A 134 -7.04 12.44 -11.91
CA THR A 134 -7.16 13.31 -13.09
C THR A 134 -8.60 13.45 -13.59
N ILE A 135 -9.27 12.33 -13.86
CA ILE A 135 -10.61 12.28 -14.48
C ILE A 135 -11.70 12.11 -13.40
N GLY A 136 -11.34 11.60 -12.22
CA GLY A 136 -12.27 11.38 -11.11
C GLY A 136 -12.88 12.65 -10.48
N LEU A 137 -12.44 13.83 -10.92
CA LEU A 137 -13.09 15.10 -10.56
C LEU A 137 -14.51 15.23 -11.15
N ILE A 138 -14.83 14.44 -12.19
CA ILE A 138 -16.19 14.33 -12.72
C ILE A 138 -16.96 13.29 -11.88
N PRO A 139 -18.01 13.68 -11.13
CA PRO A 139 -18.62 12.83 -10.09
C PRO A 139 -19.08 11.45 -10.57
N VAL A 140 -19.67 11.37 -11.77
CA VAL A 140 -20.20 10.11 -12.31
C VAL A 140 -19.08 9.19 -12.79
N VAL A 141 -18.07 9.75 -13.45
CA VAL A 141 -16.93 8.96 -13.96
C VAL A 141 -16.05 8.49 -12.80
N GLY A 142 -15.88 9.33 -11.77
CA GLY A 142 -15.19 9.00 -10.54
C GLY A 142 -15.74 7.73 -9.90
N ASN A 143 -17.05 7.67 -9.66
CA ASN A 143 -17.68 6.51 -9.01
C ASN A 143 -17.49 5.19 -9.78
N ILE A 144 -17.47 5.22 -11.11
CA ILE A 144 -17.27 4.02 -11.94
C ILE A 144 -15.83 3.52 -11.86
N VAL A 145 -14.85 4.42 -11.89
CA VAL A 145 -13.41 4.09 -11.78
C VAL A 145 -13.04 3.67 -10.36
N LEU A 146 -13.75 4.20 -9.37
CA LEU A 146 -13.47 4.02 -7.95
C LEU A 146 -13.71 2.56 -7.48
N ILE A 147 -14.72 1.87 -8.01
CA ILE A 147 -15.02 0.46 -7.68
C ILE A 147 -13.87 -0.49 -8.05
N PRO A 148 -13.40 -0.56 -9.32
CA PRO A 148 -12.27 -1.42 -9.66
C PRO A 148 -10.98 -0.98 -8.98
N ALA A 149 -10.77 0.32 -8.77
CA ALA A 149 -9.63 0.84 -8.01
C ALA A 149 -9.61 0.26 -6.59
N MET A 150 -10.73 0.30 -5.87
CA MET A 150 -10.84 -0.28 -4.53
C MET A 150 -10.43 -1.75 -4.48
N ILE A 151 -10.96 -2.56 -5.41
CA ILE A 151 -10.72 -3.99 -5.45
C ILE A 151 -9.23 -4.25 -5.70
N VAL A 152 -8.65 -3.59 -6.70
CA VAL A 152 -7.24 -3.75 -7.06
C VAL A 152 -6.33 -3.29 -5.92
N SER A 153 -6.58 -2.11 -5.34
CA SER A 153 -5.81 -1.58 -4.20
C SER A 153 -5.91 -2.48 -2.98
N PHE A 154 -7.08 -3.08 -2.72
CA PHE A 154 -7.26 -4.02 -1.62
C PHE A 154 -6.46 -5.31 -1.82
N ILE A 155 -6.51 -5.90 -3.03
CA ILE A 155 -5.71 -7.09 -3.36
C ILE A 155 -4.22 -6.75 -3.29
N PHE A 156 -3.81 -5.58 -3.75
CA PHE A 156 -2.42 -5.15 -3.69
C PHE A 156 -1.96 -4.95 -2.23
N ALA A 157 -2.77 -4.36 -1.37
CA ALA A 157 -2.50 -4.26 0.07
C ALA A 157 -2.37 -5.64 0.75
N ILE A 158 -3.16 -6.64 0.33
CA ILE A 158 -2.99 -8.03 0.79
C ILE A 158 -1.61 -8.57 0.40
N GLN A 159 -1.18 -8.35 -0.85
CA GLN A 159 0.14 -8.78 -1.33
C GLN A 159 1.27 -8.09 -0.55
N GLN A 160 1.16 -6.79 -0.30
CA GLN A 160 2.11 -6.03 0.52
C GLN A 160 2.23 -6.60 1.93
N LYS A 161 1.10 -6.84 2.60
CA LYS A 161 1.07 -7.45 3.95
C LYS A 161 1.73 -8.83 3.94
N ASN A 162 1.35 -9.70 3.01
CA ASN A 162 1.87 -11.07 2.94
C ASN A 162 3.39 -11.09 2.73
N CYS A 163 3.91 -10.19 1.90
CA CYS A 163 5.35 -10.07 1.68
C CYS A 163 6.08 -9.61 2.94
N VAL A 164 5.62 -8.56 3.61
CA VAL A 164 6.23 -8.12 4.87
C VAL A 164 6.25 -9.23 5.91
N LEU A 165 5.12 -9.94 6.09
CA LEU A 165 5.05 -11.05 7.05
C LEU A 165 6.02 -12.18 6.69
N ALA A 166 6.11 -12.56 5.41
CA ALA A 166 7.04 -13.60 4.97
C ALA A 166 8.50 -13.22 5.23
N ILE A 167 8.89 -11.96 5.01
CA ILE A 167 10.25 -11.49 5.30
C ILE A 167 10.51 -11.45 6.81
N LEU A 168 9.56 -10.98 7.61
CA LEU A 168 9.69 -10.97 9.06
C LEU A 168 9.84 -12.38 9.64
N GLU A 169 9.05 -13.34 9.15
CA GLU A 169 9.16 -14.76 9.52
C GLU A 169 10.55 -15.30 9.18
N HIS A 170 11.03 -15.07 7.96
CA HIS A 170 12.36 -15.49 7.54
C HIS A 170 13.48 -14.89 8.42
N ASN A 171 13.39 -13.60 8.75
CA ASN A 171 14.36 -12.93 9.61
C ASN A 171 14.35 -13.49 11.05
N SER A 172 13.17 -13.78 11.60
CA SER A 172 13.03 -14.40 12.93
C SER A 172 13.61 -15.81 12.99
N GLN A 173 13.49 -16.59 11.91
CA GLN A 173 14.10 -17.91 11.82
C GLN A 173 15.63 -17.84 11.72
N ARG A 174 16.16 -16.80 11.06
CA ARG A 174 17.60 -16.58 10.94
C ARG A 174 18.24 -16.15 12.25
N SER A 175 17.56 -15.38 13.09
CA SER A 175 18.09 -14.96 14.41
C SER A 175 18.15 -16.08 15.45
N LEU A 176 17.42 -17.17 15.24
CA LEU A 176 17.39 -18.33 16.13
C LEU A 176 18.45 -19.39 15.80
N LYS A 177 19.13 -19.26 14.66
CA LYS A 177 20.21 -20.15 14.22
C LYS A 177 21.57 -19.51 14.46
#